data_AF-A0A0C9R885-F1
#
_entry.id   AF-A0A0C9R885-F1
#
_cell.length_a   1.000
_cell.length_b   1.000
_cell.length_c   1.000
_cell.angle_alpha   90.00
_cell.angle_beta   90.00
_cell.angle_gamma   90.00
#
_symmetry.space_group_name_H-M   'P 1'
#
loop_
_entity.id
_entity.type
_entity.pdbx_description
1 polymer ?
#
loop_
_entity_poly.entity_id
_entity_poly.type
_entity_poly.pdbx_seq_one_letter_code
_entity_poly.pdbx_strand_id
1 'polypeptide(L)'
;MNKCILSVIVIVTLLVDKSQCYSIERYPLLMPDVKPNIPELYLCTPIKVNSTTSYYIVGFEPNATMNTAHHMILYGCKKPGAAKGVWNCGEMSRSGNDLKTAAPCSEGSEVNGNKSGITDSLLG
;
A
#
# COMPACT_ATOMS: atom_id res chain seq x y z
N MET A 1 16.79 50.00 24.58
CA MET A 1 16.89 49.27 23.30
C MET A 1 17.02 47.74 23.48
N ASN A 2 17.44 47.25 24.65
CA ASN A 2 17.89 45.88 24.87
C ASN A 2 16.75 44.91 25.27
N LYS A 3 15.65 45.44 25.82
CA LYS A 3 14.48 44.64 26.25
C LYS A 3 13.67 44.09 25.06
N CYS A 4 13.52 44.87 23.98
CA CYS A 4 12.88 44.37 22.75
C CYS A 4 13.71 43.27 22.09
N ILE A 5 15.04 43.42 22.06
CA ILE A 5 15.96 42.42 21.50
C ILE A 5 15.86 41.11 22.29
N LEU A 6 15.88 41.18 23.63
CA LEU A 6 15.72 40.02 24.49
C LEU A 6 14.35 39.34 24.31
N SER A 7 13.27 40.14 24.18
CA SER A 7 11.92 39.64 23.92
C SER A 7 11.83 38.92 22.57
N VAL A 8 12.47 39.43 21.52
CA VAL A 8 12.46 38.81 20.19
C VAL A 8 13.21 37.48 20.21
N ILE A 9 14.36 37.42 20.88
CA ILE A 9 15.14 36.18 21.01
C ILE A 9 14.33 35.08 21.71
N VAL A 10 13.63 35.40 22.81
CA VAL A 10 12.79 34.45 23.54
C VAL A 10 11.65 33.90 22.68
N ILE A 11 10.99 34.77 21.89
CA ILE A 11 9.91 34.36 20.98
C ILE A 11 10.45 33.43 19.89
N VAL A 12 11.60 33.75 19.29
CA VAL A 12 12.22 32.92 18.26
C VAL A 12 12.61 31.55 18.81
N THR A 13 13.21 31.47 20.00
CA THR A 13 13.57 30.18 20.62
C THR A 13 12.35 29.29 20.89
N LEU A 14 11.24 29.86 21.36
CA LEU A 14 10.00 29.12 21.63
C LEU A 14 9.33 28.56 20.36
N LEU A 15 9.51 29.24 19.22
CA LEU A 15 8.95 28.82 17.94
C LEU A 15 9.76 27.67 17.31
N VAL A 16 11.07 27.62 17.53
CA VAL A 16 11.94 26.56 16.97
C VAL A 16 11.62 25.18 17.57
N ASP A 17 11.26 25.12 18.86
CA ASP A 17 10.89 23.88 19.56
C ASP A 17 9.61 23.21 19.03
N LYS A 18 8.82 23.90 18.20
CA LYS A 18 7.56 23.39 17.61
C LYS A 18 7.75 22.70 16.26
N SER A 19 9.00 22.56 15.79
CA SER A 19 9.32 21.91 14.53
C SER A 19 9.22 20.39 14.65
N GLN A 20 8.06 19.79 14.35
CA GLN A 20 7.94 18.33 14.25
C GLN A 20 8.53 17.85 12.91
N CYS A 21 9.64 17.13 12.96
CA CYS A 21 10.20 16.43 11.81
C CYS A 21 9.55 15.05 11.70
N TYR A 22 8.82 14.78 10.61
CA TYR A 22 8.27 13.46 10.31
C TYR A 22 9.19 12.75 9.32
N SER A 23 9.62 11.52 9.64
CA SER A 23 10.40 10.68 8.73
C SER A 23 9.45 9.90 7.82
N ILE A 24 9.62 10.06 6.51
CA ILE A 24 8.87 9.29 5.50
C ILE A 24 9.68 8.04 5.15
N GLU A 25 9.07 6.87 5.34
CA GLU A 25 9.65 5.59 4.94
C GLU A 25 8.93 5.03 3.70
N ARG A 26 9.66 4.23 2.91
CA ARG A 26 9.12 3.52 1.74
C ARG A 26 8.90 2.05 2.09
N TYR A 27 7.72 1.53 1.76
CA TYR A 27 7.37 0.13 1.98
C TYR A 27 7.03 -0.55 0.64
N PRO A 28 7.83 -1.52 0.18
CA PRO A 28 7.62 -2.15 -1.12
C PRO A 28 6.41 -3.07 -1.08
N LEU A 29 5.48 -2.80 -2.01
CA LEU A 29 4.26 -3.56 -2.22
C LEU A 29 4.39 -4.24 -3.59
N LEU A 30 5.02 -5.42 -3.63
CA LEU A 30 5.40 -6.10 -4.87
C LEU A 30 4.73 -7.47 -5.02
N MET A 31 4.41 -7.84 -6.26
CA MET A 31 3.99 -9.19 -6.60
C MET A 31 5.17 -10.18 -6.50
N PRO A 32 4.98 -11.39 -5.96
CA PRO A 32 6.05 -12.37 -5.83
C PRO A 32 6.22 -13.18 -7.12
N ASP A 33 7.20 -12.79 -7.95
CA ASP A 33 7.69 -13.52 -9.14
C ASP A 33 6.59 -14.18 -10.00
N VAL A 34 5.57 -13.41 -10.34
CA VAL A 34 4.43 -13.89 -11.14
C VAL A 34 4.75 -13.83 -12.64
N LYS A 35 4.30 -14.86 -13.37
CA LYS A 35 4.37 -14.92 -14.85
C LYS A 35 2.99 -15.28 -15.40
N PRO A 36 2.15 -14.29 -15.69
CA PRO A 36 0.85 -14.50 -16.33
C PRO A 36 1.06 -15.11 -17.71
N ASN A 37 0.25 -16.11 -18.05
CA ASN A 37 0.24 -16.72 -19.38
C ASN A 37 -1.14 -16.57 -20.05
N ILE A 38 -2.02 -15.75 -19.45
CA ILE A 38 -3.39 -15.53 -19.88
C ILE A 38 -3.63 -14.01 -19.82
N PRO A 39 -4.17 -13.40 -20.89
CA PRO A 39 -4.50 -11.98 -20.90
C PRO A 39 -5.61 -11.65 -19.89
N GLU A 40 -5.58 -10.43 -19.35
CA GLU A 40 -6.58 -9.92 -18.41
C GLU A 40 -6.69 -10.75 -17.12
N LEU A 41 -5.54 -11.21 -16.61
CA LEU A 41 -5.47 -11.97 -15.37
C LEU A 41 -5.28 -11.04 -14.17
N TYR A 42 -6.26 -11.04 -13.26
CA TYR A 42 -6.25 -10.20 -12.06
C TYR A 42 -5.67 -11.00 -10.91
N LEU A 43 -4.41 -10.73 -10.57
CA LEU A 43 -3.69 -11.41 -9.50
C LEU A 43 -3.73 -10.60 -8.21
N CYS A 44 -3.92 -11.31 -7.11
CA CYS A 44 -3.96 -10.78 -5.76
C CYS A 44 -2.81 -11.38 -4.95
N THR A 45 -2.18 -10.56 -4.10
CA THR A 45 -1.22 -11.05 -3.08
C THR A 45 -1.41 -10.28 -1.77
N PRO A 46 -1.29 -10.94 -0.59
CA PRO A 46 -1.44 -10.29 0.69
C PRO A 46 -0.07 -9.85 1.22
N ILE A 47 0.03 -8.62 1.69
CA ILE A 47 1.21 -8.11 2.37
C ILE A 47 0.86 -7.72 3.80
N LYS A 48 1.63 -8.26 4.75
CA LYS A 48 1.43 -8.00 6.18
C LYS A 48 2.20 -6.74 6.58
N VAL A 49 1.45 -5.69 6.92
CA VAL A 49 1.99 -4.51 7.58
C VAL A 49 2.12 -4.78 9.08
N ASN A 50 3.07 -4.12 9.74
CA ASN A 50 3.21 -4.23 11.19
C ASN A 50 1.99 -3.57 11.88
N SER A 51 1.23 -4.34 12.65
CA SER A 51 0.03 -3.85 13.34
C SER A 51 0.32 -3.14 14.66
N THR A 52 1.56 -3.12 15.15
CA THR A 52 1.92 -2.46 16.41
C THR A 52 2.16 -0.96 16.26
N THR A 53 2.30 -0.48 15.02
CA THR A 53 2.67 0.89 14.71
C THR A 53 1.62 1.49 13.78
N SER A 54 1.20 2.72 14.08
CA SER A 54 0.31 3.48 13.20
C SER A 54 1.12 4.11 12.08
N TYR A 55 0.77 3.80 10.84
CA TYR A 55 1.37 4.39 9.65
C TYR A 55 0.36 5.29 8.94
N TYR A 56 0.86 6.34 8.29
CA TYR A 56 0.07 7.20 7.43
C TYR A 56 0.62 7.11 6.02
N ILE A 57 -0.23 6.73 5.06
CA ILE A 57 0.15 6.70 3.66
C ILE A 57 0.10 8.14 3.14
N VAL A 58 1.27 8.66 2.76
CA VAL A 58 1.43 10.05 2.29
C VAL A 58 1.72 10.14 0.79
N GLY A 59 1.92 9.01 0.11
CA GLY A 59 2.17 8.96 -1.32
C GLY A 59 2.31 7.54 -1.85
N PHE A 60 2.27 7.41 -3.17
CA PHE A 60 2.46 6.16 -3.91
C PHE A 60 3.52 6.35 -4.99
N GLU A 61 4.36 5.34 -5.18
CA GLU A 61 5.38 5.30 -6.24
C GLU A 61 5.18 3.99 -7.03
N PRO A 62 4.68 4.04 -8.28
CA PRO A 62 4.41 2.84 -9.04
C PRO A 62 5.72 2.18 -9.49
N ASN A 63 5.84 0.87 -9.28
CA ASN A 63 6.92 0.05 -9.83
C ASN A 63 6.31 -1.07 -10.67
N ALA A 64 6.19 -0.82 -11.97
CA ALA A 64 5.46 -1.67 -12.90
C ALA A 64 6.29 -1.96 -14.16
N THR A 65 6.12 -3.17 -14.70
CA THR A 65 6.62 -3.50 -16.05
C THR A 65 5.55 -3.13 -17.06
N MET A 66 5.74 -2.05 -17.82
CA MET A 66 4.75 -1.43 -18.71
C MET A 66 4.12 -2.39 -19.73
N ASN A 67 4.82 -3.46 -20.11
CA ASN A 67 4.32 -4.44 -21.09
C ASN A 67 3.48 -5.56 -20.44
N THR A 68 3.34 -5.58 -19.12
CA THR A 68 2.69 -6.68 -18.38
C THR A 68 1.67 -6.15 -17.37
N ALA A 69 1.94 -5.06 -16.65
CA ALA A 69 0.97 -4.48 -15.71
C ALA A 69 0.03 -3.50 -16.42
N HIS A 70 -1.27 -3.77 -16.35
CA HIS A 70 -2.31 -2.93 -16.93
C HIS A 70 -2.94 -2.01 -15.89
N HIS A 71 -3.33 -2.56 -14.73
CA HIS A 71 -3.86 -1.80 -13.60
C HIS A 71 -3.32 -2.33 -12.29
N MET A 72 -2.88 -1.44 -11.40
CA MET A 72 -2.54 -1.79 -10.02
C MET A 72 -3.57 -1.15 -9.08
N ILE A 73 -4.15 -1.93 -8.18
CA ILE A 73 -5.10 -1.46 -7.18
C ILE A 73 -4.65 -1.94 -5.80
N LEU A 74 -4.70 -1.06 -4.81
CA LEU A 74 -4.32 -1.37 -3.44
C LEU A 74 -5.55 -1.37 -2.52
N TYR A 75 -5.66 -2.39 -1.68
CA TYR A 75 -6.71 -2.58 -0.70
C TYR A 75 -6.10 -2.62 0.70
N GLY A 76 -6.79 -2.03 1.67
CA GLY A 76 -6.61 -2.37 3.08
C GLY A 76 -7.63 -3.44 3.47
N CYS A 77 -7.18 -4.47 4.18
CA CYS A 77 -8.01 -5.57 4.67
C CYS A 77 -7.77 -5.80 6.17
N LYS A 78 -8.78 -6.26 6.91
CA LYS A 78 -8.55 -6.96 8.19
C LYS A 78 -8.09 -8.40 7.96
N LYS A 79 -8.70 -9.08 6.98
CA LYS A 79 -8.28 -10.41 6.52
C LYS A 79 -8.27 -10.49 4.99
N PRO A 80 -7.17 -10.98 4.38
CA PRO A 80 -7.10 -11.18 2.94
C PRO A 80 -8.01 -12.32 2.50
N GLY A 81 -8.39 -12.36 1.22
CA GLY A 81 -9.19 -13.45 0.67
C GLY A 81 -8.49 -14.81 0.69
N ALA A 82 -7.16 -14.82 0.59
CA ALA A 82 -6.35 -16.01 0.80
C ALA A 82 -5.15 -15.74 1.73
N ALA A 83 -4.74 -16.76 2.48
CA ALA A 83 -3.75 -16.60 3.55
C ALA A 83 -2.31 -16.45 3.05
N LYS A 84 -1.96 -17.05 1.91
CA LYS A 84 -0.59 -17.04 1.34
C LYS A 84 -0.63 -17.19 -0.18
N GLY A 85 0.40 -16.64 -0.82
CA GLY A 85 0.66 -16.80 -2.25
C GLY A 85 -0.16 -15.84 -3.10
N VAL A 86 -0.26 -16.20 -4.38
CA VAL A 86 -0.95 -15.42 -5.40
C VAL A 86 -2.24 -16.14 -5.79
N TRP A 87 -3.33 -15.39 -5.94
CA TRP A 87 -4.62 -15.95 -6.33
C TRP A 87 -5.32 -15.06 -7.37
N ASN A 88 -6.33 -15.62 -8.03
CA ASN A 88 -7.18 -14.86 -8.94
C ASN A 88 -8.18 -14.04 -8.11
N CYS A 89 -8.16 -12.72 -8.24
CA CYS A 89 -9.03 -11.82 -7.48
C CYS A 89 -10.53 -11.96 -7.81
N GLY A 90 -10.87 -12.58 -8.95
CA GLY A 90 -12.25 -12.86 -9.34
C GLY A 90 -13.10 -11.65 -9.77
N GLU A 91 -12.60 -10.42 -9.63
CA GLU A 91 -13.36 -9.18 -9.94
C GLU A 91 -13.54 -8.92 -11.45
N MET A 92 -12.75 -9.55 -12.33
CA MET A 92 -12.82 -9.27 -13.78
C MET A 92 -12.36 -10.41 -14.71
N SER A 93 -11.81 -11.51 -14.17
CA SER A 93 -11.16 -12.54 -14.98
C SER A 93 -12.17 -13.63 -15.38
N ARG A 94 -12.28 -13.93 -16.69
CA ARG A 94 -13.13 -15.03 -17.19
C ARG A 94 -12.52 -16.35 -16.74
N SER A 95 -13.33 -17.19 -16.08
CA SER A 95 -12.96 -18.49 -15.52
C SER A 95 -12.19 -19.36 -16.52
N GLY A 96 -10.89 -19.55 -16.29
CA GLY A 96 -10.05 -20.36 -17.17
C GLY A 96 -8.62 -20.60 -16.66
N ASN A 97 -8.32 -20.34 -15.39
CA ASN A 97 -7.00 -20.51 -14.83
C ASN A 97 -6.96 -21.55 -13.69
N ASP A 98 -5.82 -22.21 -13.53
CA ASP A 98 -5.56 -23.17 -12.44
C ASP A 98 -5.34 -22.49 -11.07
N LEU A 99 -5.39 -21.15 -11.02
CA LEU A 99 -5.27 -20.38 -9.79
C LEU A 99 -6.58 -20.47 -9.01
N LYS A 100 -6.46 -20.61 -7.68
CA LYS A 100 -7.60 -20.48 -6.78
C LYS A 100 -8.20 -19.08 -6.91
N THR A 101 -9.52 -18.99 -6.91
CA THR A 101 -10.24 -17.72 -6.95
C THR A 101 -10.71 -17.33 -5.56
N ALA A 102 -10.43 -16.08 -5.16
CA ALA A 102 -10.94 -15.48 -3.93
C ALA A 102 -10.97 -13.95 -4.10
N ALA A 103 -11.91 -13.28 -3.41
CA ALA A 103 -11.94 -11.82 -3.38
C ALA A 103 -10.63 -11.23 -2.80
N PRO A 104 -10.29 -9.96 -3.03
CA PRO A 104 -9.09 -9.35 -2.44
C PRO A 104 -9.07 -9.40 -0.90
N CYS A 105 -10.20 -9.08 -0.26
CA CYS A 105 -10.39 -9.21 1.18
C CYS A 105 -11.49 -10.23 1.49
N SER A 106 -11.31 -11.05 2.52
CA SER A 106 -12.38 -11.87 3.10
C SER A 106 -13.13 -11.14 4.22
N GLU A 107 -12.49 -10.15 4.85
CA GLU A 107 -13.08 -9.36 5.92
C GLU A 107 -12.46 -7.95 5.99
N GLY A 108 -13.31 -6.94 6.17
CA GLY A 108 -12.92 -5.56 6.47
C GLY A 108 -12.15 -4.88 5.34
N SER A 109 -12.81 -4.65 4.20
CA SER A 109 -12.27 -3.89 3.08
C SER A 109 -12.27 -2.40 3.39
N GLU A 110 -11.32 -1.95 4.20
CA GLU A 110 -11.14 -0.55 4.55
C GLU A 110 -9.67 -0.13 4.36
N VAL A 111 -9.43 1.09 3.87
CA VAL A 111 -8.05 1.64 3.69
C VAL A 111 -7.24 1.62 5.01
N ASN A 112 -7.92 1.60 6.17
CA ASN A 112 -7.33 1.52 7.51
C ASN A 112 -7.08 0.09 8.04
N GLY A 113 -7.15 -0.94 7.19
CA GLY A 113 -6.88 -2.33 7.57
C GLY A 113 -5.44 -2.55 8.07
N ASN A 114 -5.26 -3.49 9.00
CA ASN A 114 -3.93 -3.88 9.52
C ASN A 114 -3.19 -4.87 8.59
N LYS A 115 -3.77 -5.19 7.44
CA LYS A 115 -3.15 -5.91 6.33
C LYS A 115 -3.44 -5.15 5.04
N SER A 116 -2.53 -5.21 4.09
CA SER A 116 -2.73 -4.61 2.77
C SER A 116 -2.75 -5.73 1.73
N GLY A 117 -3.71 -5.68 0.80
CA GLY A 117 -3.76 -6.55 -0.37
C GLY A 117 -3.45 -5.73 -1.61
N ILE A 118 -2.56 -6.21 -2.47
CA ILE A 118 -2.33 -5.60 -3.78
C ILE A 118 -3.05 -6.46 -4.79
N THR A 119 -3.74 -5.82 -5.71
CA THR A 119 -4.18 -6.45 -6.95
C THR A 119 -3.42 -5.82 -8.11
N ASP A 120 -2.97 -6.67 -9.01
CA ASP A 120 -2.35 -6.27 -10.26
C ASP A 120 -3.09 -7.01 -11.38
N SER A 121 -3.71 -6.26 -12.26
CA SER A 121 -4.31 -6.74 -13.50
C SER A 121 -3.18 -6.82 -14.52
N LEU A 122 -2.79 -8.04 -14.85
CA LEU A 122 -1.70 -8.28 -15.76
C LEU A 122 -2.21 -8.62 -17.17
N LEU A 123 -1.68 -7.92 -18.16
CA LEU A 123 -1.71 -8.29 -19.58
C LEU A 123 -0.66 -9.38 -19.80
N GLY A 124 -1.13 -10.55 -20.24
CA GLY A 124 -0.31 -11.65 -20.75
C GLY A 124 -0.36 -11.67 -22.27
#